data_AF-A0A7W0PS36-F1
#
_entry.id   AF-A0A7W0PS36-F1
#
_cell.length_a   1.000
_cell.length_b   1.000
_cell.length_c   1.000
_cell.angle_alpha   90.00
_cell.angle_beta   90.00
_cell.angle_gamma   90.00
#
_symmetry.space_group_name_H-M   'P 1'
#
loop_
_entity.id
_entity.type
_entity.pdbx_description
1 polymer ?
#
loop_
_entity_poly.entity_id
_entity_poly.type
_entity_poly.pdbx_seq_one_letter_code
_entity_poly.pdbx_strand_id
1 'polypeptide(L)'
;MNAHERIRQVIDEREARLVASVPPTGQAPILALVRAVDRQPHALEIDPSPDFVTGYRRASLGGAKALQLCLESIDDDTTTNQWESGEALDDWADQFLEACRQLAEAELVQTHCQTGFMRMIDDGNGTFDAWIATKRVPASWRERADIDWWASSLSRRHGPELRNLCSRRHDADSNDPGHEGHDRQLTDVYLARMAYQLPYPPAATISGLAIETWRNILGWLIGWAVRERGESPEPRTEQSVIDEMSSSLSVDPGIIEHAVAAFTLDRGNAAWHAAVPGAMPPLVRIGPDLLLPSFHGLTTEPLFFLTRELRRRNAEAYHNTAHLREVAFRQDLFALFQDKRFMTSAGRIELRRDSGNIRTDIDAVVFDRKTGTLGVFELKSPDPFARSAAELTRQRDNVLYANRQISGVLDWLKRHGADAILDRIDRRTAKTFRVQKVYPFVIGRYLVHFNDGPQPDRRAAWGTWPQVLRLVDGQQFASAGANPLASLHTRLPADTPIIGSPTTGASHETTLVPHASSSIRPTLPYRRALQTTKRHNARDELPGTTLVGEG
;
A
#
# COMPACT_ATOMS: atom_id res chain seq x y z
N MET A 1 29.11 18.08 -8.06
CA MET A 1 27.74 17.69 -7.68
C MET A 1 27.33 16.52 -8.55
N ASN A 2 27.02 15.35 -7.98
CA ASN A 2 26.55 14.20 -8.76
C ASN A 2 25.07 14.39 -9.15
N ALA A 3 24.56 13.61 -10.11
CA ALA A 3 23.18 13.75 -10.59
C ALA A 3 22.12 13.58 -9.48
N HIS A 4 22.39 12.80 -8.43
CA HIS A 4 21.48 12.64 -7.28
C HIS A 4 21.39 13.89 -6.41
N GLU A 5 22.50 14.61 -6.23
CA GLU A 5 22.54 15.89 -5.53
C GLU A 5 21.83 16.96 -6.36
N ARG A 6 22.06 16.99 -7.68
CA ARG A 6 21.40 17.95 -8.58
C ARG A 6 19.89 17.77 -8.62
N ILE A 7 19.37 16.54 -8.74
CA ILE A 7 17.91 16.33 -8.71
C ILE A 7 17.31 16.72 -7.36
N ARG A 8 18.02 16.48 -6.25
CA ARG A 8 17.55 16.91 -4.93
C ARG A 8 17.38 18.42 -4.88
N GLN A 9 18.39 19.15 -5.33
CA GLN A 9 18.33 20.61 -5.41
C GLN A 9 17.15 21.08 -6.28
N VAL A 10 16.92 20.46 -7.44
CA VAL A 10 15.79 20.82 -8.32
C VAL A 10 14.43 20.52 -7.68
N ILE A 11 14.31 19.42 -6.94
CA ILE A 11 13.11 19.09 -6.14
C ILE A 11 12.89 20.18 -5.09
N ASP A 12 13.91 20.52 -4.30
CA ASP A 12 13.84 21.53 -3.25
C ASP A 12 13.46 22.92 -3.82
N GLU A 13 14.07 23.32 -4.95
CA GLU A 13 13.74 24.57 -5.66
C GLU A 13 12.32 24.57 -6.24
N ARG A 14 11.81 23.41 -6.67
CA ARG A 14 10.44 23.27 -7.17
C ARG A 14 9.43 23.34 -6.02
N GLU A 15 9.72 22.68 -4.91
CA GLU A 15 8.90 22.75 -3.70
C GLU A 15 8.80 24.19 -3.18
N ALA A 16 9.93 24.90 -3.06
CA ALA A 16 9.95 26.31 -2.66
C ALA A 16 9.12 27.22 -3.59
N ARG A 17 9.16 26.97 -4.91
CA ARG A 17 8.31 27.70 -5.88
C ARG A 17 6.83 27.39 -5.74
N LEU A 18 6.49 26.15 -5.41
CA LEU A 18 5.09 25.77 -5.17
C LEU A 18 4.56 26.44 -3.90
N VAL A 19 5.33 26.42 -2.81
CA VAL A 19 5.02 27.18 -1.58
C VAL A 19 4.76 28.65 -1.91
N ALA A 20 5.65 29.29 -2.67
CA ALA A 20 5.48 30.69 -3.07
C ALA A 20 4.28 30.96 -4.01
N SER A 21 3.70 29.91 -4.62
CA SER A 21 2.53 30.01 -5.49
C SER A 21 1.20 29.80 -4.77
N VAL A 22 1.22 29.44 -3.48
CA VAL A 22 0.02 29.30 -2.67
C VAL A 22 -0.59 30.70 -2.45
N PRO A 23 -1.86 30.93 -2.81
CA PRO A 23 -2.51 32.21 -2.59
C PRO A 23 -2.53 32.56 -1.09
N PRO A 24 -2.24 33.80 -0.69
CA PRO A 24 -2.19 34.21 0.72
C PRO A 24 -3.60 34.34 1.37
N THR A 25 -4.64 33.79 0.75
CA THR A 25 -6.05 33.97 1.11
C THR A 25 -6.50 33.02 2.23
N GLY A 26 -5.65 32.84 3.24
CA GLY A 26 -5.93 31.98 4.41
C GLY A 26 -6.32 30.56 4.01
N GLN A 27 -7.53 30.14 4.36
CA GLN A 27 -8.00 28.75 4.26
C GLN A 27 -8.50 28.37 2.85
N ALA A 28 -8.85 29.35 2.02
CA ALA A 28 -9.48 29.12 0.72
C ALA A 28 -8.70 28.15 -0.21
N PRO A 29 -7.35 28.21 -0.29
CA PRO A 29 -6.57 27.27 -1.08
C PRO A 29 -6.78 25.80 -0.65
N ILE A 30 -6.88 25.53 0.66
CA ILE A 30 -7.11 24.16 1.15
C ILE A 30 -8.50 23.67 0.77
N LEU A 31 -9.52 24.52 0.91
CA LEU A 31 -10.89 24.21 0.48
C LEU A 31 -10.95 23.88 -1.02
N ALA A 32 -10.27 24.66 -1.86
CA ALA A 32 -10.20 24.40 -3.29
C ALA A 32 -9.45 23.10 -3.61
N LEU A 33 -8.35 22.81 -2.91
CA LEU A 33 -7.61 21.55 -3.10
C LEU A 33 -8.42 20.32 -2.70
N VAL A 34 -9.12 20.35 -1.56
CA VAL A 34 -9.96 19.22 -1.14
C VAL A 34 -11.09 19.01 -2.14
N ARG A 35 -11.75 20.08 -2.62
CA ARG A 35 -12.75 19.98 -3.69
C ARG A 35 -12.17 19.39 -4.97
N ALA A 36 -11.00 19.86 -5.41
CA ALA A 36 -10.34 19.36 -6.61
C ALA A 36 -9.96 17.87 -6.48
N VAL A 37 -9.44 17.44 -5.33
CA VAL A 37 -9.15 16.02 -5.04
C VAL A 37 -10.43 15.17 -5.00
N ASP A 38 -11.49 15.66 -4.38
CA ASP A 38 -12.75 14.92 -4.25
C ASP A 38 -13.49 14.79 -5.60
N ARG A 39 -13.18 15.66 -6.58
CA ARG A 39 -13.62 15.51 -7.99
C ARG A 39 -12.81 14.47 -8.77
N GLN A 40 -11.64 14.05 -8.30
CA GLN A 40 -10.83 13.07 -9.02
C GLN A 40 -11.52 11.69 -9.05
N PRO A 41 -11.46 10.97 -10.17
CA PRO A 41 -12.00 9.62 -10.25
C PRO A 41 -11.33 8.72 -9.21
N HIS A 42 -12.10 7.82 -8.62
CA HIS A 42 -11.52 6.84 -7.71
C HIS A 42 -10.55 5.94 -8.49
N ALA A 43 -9.44 5.52 -7.86
CA ALA A 43 -8.45 4.66 -8.52
C ALA A 43 -9.05 3.36 -9.10
N LEU A 44 -10.19 2.94 -8.58
CA LEU A 44 -10.96 1.76 -9.02
C LEU A 44 -11.74 1.96 -10.33
N GLU A 45 -11.92 3.22 -10.75
CA GLU A 45 -12.60 3.62 -11.98
C GLU A 45 -11.62 3.86 -13.12
N ILE A 46 -10.33 3.98 -12.82
CA ILE A 46 -9.27 4.18 -13.79
C ILE A 46 -8.81 2.81 -14.30
N ASP A 47 -8.87 2.63 -15.63
CA ASP A 47 -8.24 1.47 -16.27
C ASP A 47 -6.74 1.46 -15.92
N PRO A 48 -6.20 0.38 -15.30
CA PRO A 48 -4.81 0.31 -14.84
C PRO A 48 -3.82 0.51 -15.98
N SER A 49 -3.55 1.77 -16.28
CA SER A 49 -2.60 2.20 -17.28
C SER A 49 -1.22 2.06 -16.66
N PRO A 50 -0.29 1.33 -17.31
CA PRO A 50 1.06 1.17 -16.78
C PRO A 50 1.74 2.53 -16.64
N ASP A 51 2.48 2.70 -15.55
CA ASP A 51 3.24 3.91 -15.25
C ASP A 51 4.69 3.55 -14.90
N PHE A 52 5.65 4.33 -15.40
CA PHE A 52 7.08 4.03 -15.24
C PHE A 52 7.66 4.40 -13.89
N VAL A 53 6.92 5.17 -13.08
CA VAL A 53 7.37 5.66 -11.76
C VAL A 53 6.69 4.88 -10.65
N THR A 54 5.41 4.57 -10.82
CA THR A 54 4.54 3.96 -9.81
C THR A 54 4.09 2.54 -10.18
N GLY A 55 4.39 2.07 -11.39
CA GLY A 55 3.91 0.80 -11.94
C GLY A 55 2.52 0.94 -12.56
N TYR A 56 1.63 1.70 -11.92
CA TYR A 56 0.28 2.01 -12.38
C TYR A 56 -0.08 3.45 -12.06
N ARG A 57 -0.74 4.13 -13.01
CA ARG A 57 -1.17 5.52 -12.83
C ARG A 57 -2.04 5.65 -11.57
N ARG A 58 -1.67 6.59 -10.69
CA ARG A 58 -2.41 6.93 -9.48
C ARG A 58 -3.12 8.28 -9.65
N ALA A 59 -4.42 8.31 -9.35
CA ALA A 59 -5.22 9.54 -9.44
C ALA A 59 -4.69 10.65 -8.51
N SER A 60 -4.45 10.29 -7.24
CA SER A 60 -4.14 11.24 -6.16
C SER A 60 -2.66 11.32 -5.78
N LEU A 61 -1.75 10.95 -6.69
CA LEU A 61 -0.33 11.14 -6.45
C LEU A 61 -0.03 12.64 -6.28
N GLY A 62 0.57 13.02 -5.15
CA GLY A 62 0.86 14.42 -4.84
C GLY A 62 -0.22 15.17 -4.06
N GLY A 63 -1.42 14.61 -3.86
CA GLY A 63 -2.50 15.30 -3.11
C GLY A 63 -2.12 15.61 -1.66
N ALA A 64 -1.52 14.66 -0.93
CA ALA A 64 -1.04 14.88 0.44
C ALA A 64 0.11 15.91 0.49
N LYS A 65 0.95 15.95 -0.56
CA LYS A 65 2.01 16.96 -0.72
C LYS A 65 1.41 18.35 -0.95
N ALA A 66 0.39 18.48 -1.80
CA ALA A 66 -0.30 19.75 -2.02
C ALA A 66 -0.90 20.32 -0.73
N LEU A 67 -1.55 19.47 0.08
CA LEU A 67 -2.08 19.88 1.39
C LEU A 67 -0.96 20.29 2.36
N GLN A 68 0.17 19.55 2.40
CA GLN A 68 1.33 19.94 3.20
C GLN A 68 1.81 21.35 2.85
N LEU A 69 2.06 21.62 1.57
CA LEU A 69 2.59 22.93 1.14
C LEU A 69 1.62 24.06 1.47
N CYS A 70 0.30 23.83 1.38
CA CYS A 70 -0.68 24.84 1.78
C CYS A 70 -0.71 25.06 3.29
N LEU A 71 -0.70 23.99 4.10
CA LEU A 71 -0.69 24.09 5.56
C LEU A 71 0.58 24.79 6.09
N GLU A 72 1.71 24.63 5.40
CA GLU A 72 2.97 25.32 5.72
C GLU A 72 2.98 26.80 5.30
N SER A 73 2.16 27.18 4.31
CA SER A 73 2.12 28.54 3.75
C SER A 73 1.12 29.47 4.45
N ILE A 74 0.15 28.92 5.20
CA ILE A 74 -0.85 29.71 5.92
C ILE A 74 -0.24 30.23 7.22
N ASP A 75 -0.36 31.53 7.49
CA ASP A 75 -0.06 32.12 8.80
C ASP A 75 -1.25 31.96 9.75
N ASP A 76 -0.97 31.60 11.00
CA ASP A 76 -1.98 31.33 12.05
C ASP A 76 -2.85 32.55 12.40
N ASP A 77 -2.37 33.77 12.08
CA ASP A 77 -3.04 35.03 12.46
C ASP A 77 -4.10 35.50 11.45
N THR A 78 -4.24 34.83 10.30
CA THR A 78 -5.11 35.29 9.20
C THR A 78 -6.55 34.80 9.36
N THR A 79 -7.33 35.46 10.23
CA THR A 79 -8.74 35.12 10.54
C THR A 79 -9.77 35.69 9.55
N THR A 80 -9.39 35.92 8.30
CA THR A 80 -10.31 36.55 7.33
C THR A 80 -11.41 35.57 6.91
N ASN A 81 -12.61 35.74 7.47
CA ASN A 81 -13.80 34.88 7.25
C ASN A 81 -14.45 35.01 5.85
N GLN A 82 -13.80 35.61 4.86
CA GLN A 82 -14.35 35.69 3.50
C GLN A 82 -13.90 34.49 2.68
N TRP A 83 -14.81 33.54 2.52
CA TRP A 83 -14.63 32.33 1.72
C TRP A 83 -15.05 32.65 0.28
N GLU A 84 -14.26 33.46 -0.42
CA GLU A 84 -14.51 33.67 -1.85
C GLU A 84 -14.07 32.42 -2.61
N SER A 85 -14.98 31.46 -2.72
CA SER A 85 -14.88 30.42 -3.75
C SER A 85 -15.04 31.10 -5.11
N GLY A 86 -14.06 30.90 -5.99
CA GLY A 86 -14.08 31.44 -7.33
C GLY A 86 -13.48 30.44 -8.30
N GLU A 87 -13.94 30.46 -9.54
CA GLU A 87 -13.45 29.62 -10.65
C GLU A 87 -11.91 29.69 -10.76
N ALA A 88 -11.33 30.86 -10.56
CA ALA A 88 -9.87 31.06 -10.57
C ALA A 88 -9.11 30.24 -9.49
N LEU A 89 -9.73 30.02 -8.32
CA LEU A 89 -9.10 29.26 -7.25
C LEU A 89 -9.22 27.74 -7.49
N ASP A 90 -10.31 27.30 -8.11
CA ASP A 90 -10.48 25.92 -8.54
C ASP A 90 -9.49 25.59 -9.68
N ASP A 91 -9.32 26.49 -10.65
CA ASP A 91 -8.31 26.37 -11.72
C ASP A 91 -6.88 26.34 -11.16
N TRP A 92 -6.60 27.17 -10.16
CA TRP A 92 -5.32 27.14 -9.45
C TRP A 92 -5.13 25.79 -8.75
N ALA A 93 -6.14 25.27 -8.05
CA ALA A 93 -6.04 24.01 -7.31
C ALA A 93 -5.74 22.83 -8.25
N ASP A 94 -6.38 22.78 -9.42
CA ASP A 94 -6.13 21.74 -10.42
C ASP A 94 -4.68 21.82 -10.96
N GLN A 95 -4.19 23.03 -11.29
CA GLN A 95 -2.80 23.24 -11.73
C GLN A 95 -1.79 22.93 -10.62
N PHE A 96 -2.10 23.29 -9.38
CA PHE A 96 -1.24 23.07 -8.22
C PHE A 96 -1.14 21.58 -7.88
N LEU A 97 -2.24 20.84 -7.92
CA LEU A 97 -2.25 19.39 -7.76
C LEU A 97 -1.41 18.70 -8.82
N GLU A 98 -1.53 19.10 -10.08
CA GLU A 98 -0.73 18.57 -11.17
C GLU A 98 0.77 18.85 -10.96
N ALA A 99 1.14 20.05 -10.49
CA ALA A 99 2.53 20.36 -10.18
C ALA A 99 3.07 19.57 -8.97
N CYS A 100 2.24 19.34 -7.95
CA CYS A 100 2.58 18.50 -6.80
C CYS A 100 2.69 17.01 -7.18
N ARG A 101 1.88 16.54 -8.14
CA ARG A 101 2.01 15.20 -8.73
C ARG A 101 3.39 15.03 -9.36
N GLN A 102 3.81 15.98 -10.19
CA GLN A 102 5.13 15.96 -10.84
C GLN A 102 6.27 15.99 -9.81
N LEU A 103 6.14 16.78 -8.74
CA LEU A 103 7.10 16.80 -7.63
C LEU A 103 7.20 15.41 -6.96
N ALA A 104 6.06 14.81 -6.62
CA ALA A 104 6.00 13.47 -6.02
C ALA A 104 6.58 12.38 -6.95
N GLU A 105 6.41 12.51 -8.27
CA GLU A 105 7.05 11.64 -9.26
C GLU A 105 8.57 11.77 -9.26
N ALA A 106 9.09 13.00 -9.17
CA ALA A 106 10.52 13.26 -9.09
C ALA A 106 11.15 12.64 -7.82
N GLU A 107 10.49 12.77 -6.67
CA GLU A 107 10.90 12.14 -5.40
C GLU A 107 10.93 10.60 -5.51
N LEU A 108 9.94 10.00 -6.18
CA LEU A 108 9.90 8.56 -6.43
C LEU A 108 11.01 8.12 -7.38
N VAL A 109 11.25 8.85 -8.48
CA VAL A 109 12.37 8.57 -9.41
C VAL A 109 13.70 8.65 -8.66
N GLN A 110 13.90 9.65 -7.82
CA GLN A 110 15.10 9.76 -7.00
C GLN A 110 15.27 8.52 -6.09
N THR A 111 14.19 8.08 -5.44
CA THR A 111 14.18 6.88 -4.59
C THR A 111 14.49 5.61 -5.40
N HIS A 112 13.92 5.47 -6.60
CA HIS A 112 14.19 4.37 -7.52
C HIS A 112 15.65 4.34 -7.98
N CYS A 113 16.25 5.51 -8.21
CA CYS A 113 17.67 5.60 -8.54
C CYS A 113 18.55 5.20 -7.35
N GLN A 114 18.20 5.61 -6.13
CA GLN A 114 18.94 5.24 -4.90
C GLN A 114 18.92 3.72 -4.65
N THR A 115 17.81 3.05 -4.97
CA THR A 115 17.72 1.58 -4.86
C THR A 115 18.36 0.83 -6.03
N GLY A 116 18.84 1.55 -7.05
CA GLY A 116 19.42 0.98 -8.27
C GLY A 116 18.40 0.39 -9.25
N PHE A 117 17.09 0.61 -9.00
CA PHE A 117 16.03 0.20 -9.93
C PHE A 117 16.06 1.03 -11.23
N MET A 118 16.26 2.34 -11.10
CA MET A 118 16.44 3.25 -12.23
C MET A 118 17.89 3.76 -12.30
N ARG A 119 18.31 4.17 -13.50
CA ARG A 119 19.47 5.03 -13.70
C ARG A 119 18.98 6.40 -14.14
N MET A 120 19.81 7.41 -13.89
CA MET A 120 19.51 8.78 -14.27
C MET A 120 20.77 9.46 -14.80
N ILE A 121 20.60 10.28 -15.83
CA ILE A 121 21.60 11.23 -16.34
C ILE A 121 21.02 12.63 -16.22
N ASP A 122 21.90 13.58 -15.93
CA ASP A 122 21.61 15.01 -15.88
C ASP A 122 22.17 15.65 -17.16
N ASP A 123 21.34 16.39 -17.88
CA ASP A 123 21.70 17.01 -19.16
C ASP A 123 22.51 18.31 -19.01
N GLY A 124 22.68 18.81 -17.78
CA GLY A 124 23.31 20.09 -17.49
C GLY A 124 22.33 21.24 -17.24
N ASN A 125 21.12 21.17 -17.78
CA ASN A 125 20.11 22.24 -17.84
C ASN A 125 19.00 22.09 -16.79
N GLY A 126 19.23 21.25 -15.77
CA GLY A 126 18.23 20.92 -14.76
C GLY A 126 17.21 19.89 -15.23
N THR A 127 17.41 19.30 -16.41
CA THR A 127 16.60 18.18 -16.92
C THR A 127 17.29 16.86 -16.61
N PHE A 128 16.49 15.84 -16.30
CA PHE A 128 16.97 14.52 -15.93
C PHE A 128 16.31 13.44 -16.78
N ASP A 129 17.13 12.62 -17.43
CA ASP A 129 16.68 11.43 -18.12
C ASP A 129 16.80 10.25 -17.18
N ALA A 130 15.68 9.61 -16.84
CA ALA A 130 15.65 8.43 -15.99
C ALA A 130 15.07 7.23 -16.74
N TRP A 131 15.67 6.05 -16.58
CA TRP A 131 15.19 4.82 -17.20
C TRP A 131 15.34 3.62 -16.28
N ILE A 132 14.48 2.62 -16.48
CA ILE A 132 14.51 1.36 -15.75
C ILE A 132 15.79 0.60 -16.10
N ALA A 133 16.59 0.30 -15.08
CA ALA A 133 17.90 -0.33 -15.22
C ALA A 133 17.86 -1.86 -15.08
N THR A 134 16.74 -2.41 -14.62
CA THR A 134 16.60 -3.81 -14.25
C THR A 134 15.24 -4.35 -14.68
N LYS A 135 15.20 -5.63 -15.04
CA LYS A 135 13.94 -6.35 -15.32
C LYS A 135 13.13 -6.66 -14.05
N ARG A 136 13.73 -6.48 -12.87
CA ARG A 136 13.08 -6.77 -11.59
C ARG A 136 12.22 -5.60 -11.15
N VAL A 137 10.92 -5.79 -11.21
CA VAL A 137 9.92 -4.85 -10.70
C VAL A 137 10.16 -4.52 -9.21
N PRO A 138 10.15 -3.24 -8.77
CA PRO A 138 10.35 -2.84 -7.37
C PRO A 138 9.37 -3.51 -6.41
N ALA A 139 9.80 -3.68 -5.16
CA ALA A 139 8.93 -4.20 -4.09
C ALA A 139 7.67 -3.35 -3.91
N SER A 140 7.80 -2.02 -3.94
CA SER A 140 6.69 -1.07 -3.79
C SER A 140 5.65 -1.19 -4.90
N TRP A 141 6.06 -1.45 -6.14
CA TRP A 141 5.13 -1.65 -7.26
C TRP A 141 4.32 -2.93 -7.10
N ARG A 142 4.98 -4.02 -6.65
CA ARG A 142 4.30 -5.30 -6.39
C ARG A 142 3.31 -5.17 -5.24
N GLU A 143 3.73 -4.55 -4.14
CA GLU A 143 2.87 -4.25 -2.99
C GLU A 143 1.65 -3.43 -3.41
N ARG A 144 1.86 -2.36 -4.19
CA ARG A 144 0.78 -1.52 -4.70
C ARG A 144 -0.19 -2.28 -5.60
N ALA A 145 0.33 -3.03 -6.58
CA ALA A 145 -0.49 -3.84 -7.47
C ALA A 145 -1.33 -4.89 -6.72
N ASP A 146 -0.76 -5.53 -5.70
CA ASP A 146 -1.46 -6.51 -4.86
C ASP A 146 -2.57 -5.86 -4.02
N ILE A 147 -2.29 -4.70 -3.42
CA ILE A 147 -3.28 -3.91 -2.67
C ILE A 147 -4.41 -3.42 -3.59
N ASP A 148 -4.08 -2.86 -4.74
CA ASP A 148 -5.08 -2.33 -5.69
C ASP A 148 -5.96 -3.45 -6.25
N TRP A 149 -5.38 -4.63 -6.52
CA TRP A 149 -6.17 -5.80 -6.88
C TRP A 149 -7.15 -6.21 -5.77
N TRP A 150 -6.70 -6.19 -4.51
CA TRP A 150 -7.55 -6.56 -3.37
C TRP A 150 -8.68 -5.54 -3.16
N ALA A 151 -8.38 -4.25 -3.21
CA ALA A 151 -9.36 -3.17 -3.16
C ALA A 151 -10.40 -3.29 -4.29
N SER A 152 -9.93 -3.62 -5.51
CA SER A 152 -10.79 -3.85 -6.68
C SER A 152 -11.69 -5.07 -6.51
N SER A 153 -11.16 -6.16 -5.93
CA SER A 153 -11.93 -7.38 -5.66
C SER A 153 -13.08 -7.11 -4.68
N LEU A 154 -12.79 -6.42 -3.56
CA LEU A 154 -13.82 -6.04 -2.59
C LEU A 154 -14.82 -5.05 -3.18
N SER A 155 -14.36 -4.10 -4.01
CA SER A 155 -15.25 -3.15 -4.67
C SER A 155 -16.17 -3.81 -5.69
N ARG A 156 -15.71 -4.85 -6.42
CA ARG A 156 -16.61 -5.65 -7.27
C ARG A 156 -17.63 -6.42 -6.44
N ARG A 157 -17.22 -6.99 -5.31
CA ARG A 157 -18.09 -7.75 -4.41
C ARG A 157 -19.21 -6.88 -3.81
N HIS A 158 -18.88 -5.69 -3.33
CA HIS A 158 -19.81 -4.80 -2.62
C HIS A 158 -20.41 -3.69 -3.51
N GLY A 159 -19.93 -3.55 -4.75
CA GLY A 159 -20.37 -2.51 -5.70
C GLY A 159 -21.86 -2.55 -6.05
N PRO A 160 -22.49 -3.71 -6.29
CA PRO A 160 -23.93 -3.78 -6.54
C PRO A 160 -24.77 -3.24 -5.37
N GLU A 161 -24.40 -3.60 -4.14
CA GLU A 161 -25.08 -3.14 -2.93
C GLU A 161 -24.90 -1.63 -2.73
N LEU A 162 -23.69 -1.13 -2.93
CA LEU A 162 -23.39 0.31 -2.87
C LEU A 162 -24.22 1.10 -3.89
N ARG A 163 -24.27 0.66 -5.16
CA ARG A 163 -25.07 1.32 -6.20
C ARG A 163 -26.56 1.33 -5.87
N ASN A 164 -27.09 0.23 -5.32
CA ASN A 164 -28.47 0.15 -4.87
C ASN A 164 -28.75 1.16 -3.75
N LEU A 165 -27.90 1.20 -2.72
CA LEU A 165 -28.01 2.17 -1.63
C LEU A 165 -27.93 3.61 -2.14
N CYS A 166 -26.97 3.95 -3.00
CA CYS A 166 -26.86 5.28 -3.58
C CYS A 166 -28.10 5.66 -4.43
N SER A 167 -28.66 4.72 -5.19
CA SER A 167 -29.84 4.99 -6.03
C SER A 167 -31.07 5.29 -5.17
N ARG A 168 -31.31 4.50 -4.12
CA ARG A 168 -32.44 4.71 -3.17
C ARG A 168 -32.38 6.05 -2.45
N ARG A 169 -31.18 6.59 -2.22
CA ARG A 169 -31.02 7.88 -1.57
C ARG A 169 -31.53 9.05 -2.41
N HIS A 170 -31.42 8.96 -3.73
CA HIS A 170 -31.89 10.01 -4.62
C HIS A 170 -33.42 10.16 -4.57
N ASP A 171 -34.12 9.09 -4.21
CA ASP A 171 -35.59 9.05 -4.16
C ASP A 171 -36.17 9.37 -2.77
N ALA A 172 -35.33 9.42 -1.72
CA ALA A 172 -35.78 9.56 -0.34
C ALA A 172 -35.92 11.02 0.10
N ASP A 173 -37.03 11.37 0.76
CA ASP A 173 -37.20 12.65 1.44
C ASP A 173 -36.27 12.69 2.67
N SER A 174 -35.53 13.80 2.85
CA SER A 174 -34.57 13.96 3.93
C SER A 174 -35.18 13.88 5.34
N ASN A 175 -36.50 13.96 5.45
CA ASN A 175 -37.23 13.90 6.72
C ASN A 175 -37.67 12.48 7.14
N ASP A 176 -37.38 11.43 6.36
CA ASP A 176 -37.77 10.07 6.71
C ASP A 176 -36.89 9.51 7.85
N PRO A 177 -37.43 9.08 9.01
CA PRO A 177 -36.67 8.37 10.04
C PRO A 177 -35.96 7.10 9.55
N GLY A 178 -36.33 6.56 8.38
CA GLY A 178 -35.57 5.51 7.69
C GLY A 178 -34.17 5.93 7.20
N HIS A 179 -33.87 7.24 7.18
CA HIS A 179 -32.62 7.78 6.64
C HIS A 179 -31.38 7.38 7.46
N GLU A 180 -31.49 7.30 8.80
CA GLU A 180 -30.36 6.88 9.65
C GLU A 180 -29.95 5.42 9.38
N GLY A 181 -30.94 4.54 9.20
CA GLY A 181 -30.71 3.15 8.86
C GLY A 181 -30.06 2.97 7.48
N HIS A 182 -30.47 3.81 6.52
CA HIS A 182 -29.87 3.84 5.18
C HIS A 182 -28.41 4.31 5.22
N ASP A 183 -28.12 5.41 5.90
CA ASP A 183 -26.77 5.95 6.05
C ASP A 183 -25.84 4.93 6.71
N ARG A 184 -26.32 4.22 7.74
CA ARG A 184 -25.56 3.15 8.39
C ARG A 184 -25.25 2.00 7.43
N GLN A 185 -26.22 1.53 6.65
CA GLN A 185 -25.98 0.49 5.64
C GLN A 185 -24.95 0.95 4.61
N LEU A 186 -25.03 2.21 4.18
CA LEU A 186 -24.11 2.80 3.22
C LEU A 186 -22.67 2.85 3.76
N THR A 187 -22.50 3.30 5.00
CA THR A 187 -21.18 3.39 5.65
C THR A 187 -20.60 2.00 5.94
N ASP A 188 -21.42 1.03 6.35
CA ASP A 188 -21.01 -0.37 6.50
C ASP A 188 -20.47 -0.96 5.19
N VAL A 189 -21.10 -0.65 4.06
CA VAL A 189 -20.63 -1.08 2.73
C VAL A 189 -19.30 -0.41 2.36
N TYR A 190 -19.10 0.87 2.67
CA TYR A 190 -17.80 1.51 2.48
C TYR A 190 -16.72 0.84 3.35
N LEU A 191 -16.99 0.62 4.63
CA LEU A 191 -16.06 -0.04 5.56
C LEU A 191 -15.71 -1.47 5.09
N ALA A 192 -16.68 -2.21 4.55
CA ALA A 192 -16.45 -3.54 3.98
C ALA A 192 -15.50 -3.52 2.78
N ARG A 193 -15.59 -2.49 1.92
CA ARG A 193 -14.69 -2.32 0.76
C ARG A 193 -13.24 -2.05 1.15
N MET A 194 -13.01 -1.45 2.32
CA MET A 194 -11.69 -1.10 2.85
C MET A 194 -11.20 -2.03 3.97
N ALA A 195 -11.88 -3.15 4.22
CA ALA A 195 -11.55 -4.09 5.29
C ALA A 195 -10.11 -4.65 5.22
N TYR A 196 -9.47 -4.56 4.05
CA TYR A 196 -8.09 -4.95 3.85
C TYR A 196 -7.07 -4.03 4.53
N GLN A 197 -7.45 -2.81 4.93
CA GLN A 197 -6.50 -1.79 5.36
C GLN A 197 -6.12 -1.86 6.84
N LEU A 198 -7.00 -2.43 7.68
CA LEU A 198 -6.79 -2.50 9.13
C LEU A 198 -6.84 -3.97 9.59
N PRO A 199 -5.69 -4.68 9.57
CA PRO A 199 -5.65 -6.11 9.80
C PRO A 199 -5.63 -6.43 11.29
N TYR A 200 -6.65 -6.00 12.04
CA TYR A 200 -6.80 -6.26 13.47
C TYR A 200 -8.16 -6.91 13.77
N PRO A 201 -8.25 -7.77 14.80
CA PRO A 201 -9.55 -8.24 15.29
C PRO A 201 -10.40 -7.06 15.78
N PRO A 202 -11.75 -7.09 15.65
CA PRO A 202 -12.60 -5.98 16.08
C PRO A 202 -12.44 -5.60 17.56
N ALA A 203 -12.26 -6.60 18.44
CA ALA A 203 -12.05 -6.40 19.88
C ALA A 203 -10.61 -6.05 20.27
N ALA A 204 -9.66 -6.03 19.33
CA ALA A 204 -8.30 -5.59 19.64
C ALA A 204 -8.27 -4.11 20.00
N THR A 205 -7.34 -3.73 20.87
CA THR A 205 -7.14 -2.33 21.24
C THR A 205 -5.84 -1.79 20.67
N ILE A 206 -5.87 -0.56 20.18
CA ILE A 206 -4.71 0.19 19.72
C ILE A 206 -4.84 1.64 20.18
N SER A 207 -3.78 2.18 20.78
CA SER A 207 -3.80 3.51 21.42
C SER A 207 -4.96 3.68 22.42
N GLY A 208 -5.28 2.62 23.17
CA GLY A 208 -6.33 2.65 24.20
C GLY A 208 -7.76 2.46 23.70
N LEU A 209 -7.99 2.42 22.38
CA LEU A 209 -9.34 2.27 21.79
C LEU A 209 -9.49 0.94 21.05
N ALA A 210 -10.69 0.36 21.13
CA ALA A 210 -11.03 -0.84 20.38
C ALA A 210 -11.09 -0.53 18.87
N ILE A 211 -10.70 -1.50 18.04
CA ILE A 211 -10.75 -1.38 16.58
C ILE A 211 -12.18 -1.17 16.08
N GLU A 212 -13.16 -1.77 16.74
CA GLU A 212 -14.58 -1.50 16.49
C GLU A 212 -14.95 -0.02 16.71
N THR A 213 -14.43 0.61 17.78
CA THR A 213 -14.64 2.05 18.04
C THR A 213 -14.03 2.90 16.91
N TRP A 214 -12.79 2.61 16.49
CA TRP A 214 -12.17 3.29 15.34
C TRP A 214 -13.01 3.16 14.07
N ARG A 215 -13.58 1.98 13.81
CA ARG A 215 -14.44 1.72 12.65
C ARG A 215 -15.77 2.46 12.73
N ASN A 216 -16.39 2.52 13.90
CA ASN A 216 -17.66 3.25 14.09
C ASN A 216 -17.46 4.75 13.87
N ILE A 217 -16.35 5.32 14.37
CA ILE A 217 -15.96 6.70 14.16
C ILE A 217 -15.73 6.99 12.67
N LEU A 218 -14.96 6.14 11.99
CA LEU A 218 -14.77 6.26 10.54
C LEU A 218 -16.10 6.13 9.77
N GLY A 219 -16.96 5.20 10.16
CA GLY A 219 -18.30 5.04 9.59
C GLY A 219 -19.12 6.31 9.72
N TRP A 220 -19.10 6.95 10.89
CA TRP A 220 -19.75 8.24 11.10
C TRP A 220 -19.18 9.34 10.20
N LEU A 221 -17.84 9.44 10.10
CA LEU A 221 -17.18 10.44 9.24
C LEU A 221 -17.50 10.23 7.75
N ILE A 222 -17.56 8.97 7.29
CA ILE A 222 -18.00 8.65 5.93
C ILE A 222 -19.46 9.08 5.75
N GLY A 223 -20.33 8.80 6.71
CA GLY A 223 -21.73 9.22 6.67
C GLY A 223 -21.85 10.74 6.54
N TRP A 224 -21.08 11.49 7.33
CA TRP A 224 -20.97 12.94 7.22
C TRP A 224 -20.58 13.40 5.81
N ALA A 225 -19.45 12.92 5.28
CA ALA A 225 -18.99 13.33 3.95
C ALA A 225 -19.92 12.90 2.81
N VAL A 226 -20.61 11.76 2.97
CA VAL A 226 -21.61 11.31 2.00
C VAL A 226 -22.87 12.17 2.07
N ARG A 227 -23.27 12.67 3.24
CA ARG A 227 -24.41 13.61 3.37
C ARG A 227 -24.16 14.92 2.64
N GLU A 228 -22.95 15.45 2.75
CA GLU A 228 -22.53 16.70 2.11
C GLU A 228 -22.11 16.52 0.63
N ARG A 229 -22.11 15.28 0.12
CA ARG A 229 -21.68 14.99 -1.25
C ARG A 229 -22.61 15.68 -2.26
N GLY A 230 -22.06 16.66 -2.99
CA GLY A 230 -22.78 17.44 -4.01
C GLY A 230 -22.89 18.92 -3.67
N GLU A 231 -22.69 19.26 -2.40
CA GLU A 231 -22.46 20.62 -1.92
C GLU A 231 -20.95 20.83 -1.74
N SER A 232 -20.49 22.08 -1.72
CA SER A 232 -19.07 22.33 -1.39
C SER A 232 -18.86 21.91 0.06
N PRO A 233 -17.88 21.05 0.39
CA PRO A 233 -17.69 20.57 1.75
C PRO A 233 -17.50 21.75 2.69
N GLU A 234 -18.38 21.86 3.69
CA GLU A 234 -18.37 22.98 4.63
C GLU A 234 -17.51 22.60 5.85
N PRO A 235 -16.49 23.41 6.17
CA PRO A 235 -15.75 23.28 7.43
C PRO A 235 -16.69 23.35 8.63
N ARG A 236 -16.49 22.44 9.58
CA ARG A 236 -17.21 22.42 10.86
C ARG A 236 -16.25 22.67 12.01
N THR A 237 -16.76 23.22 13.11
CA THR A 237 -15.94 23.31 14.31
C THR A 237 -15.69 21.92 14.87
N GLU A 238 -14.47 21.66 15.33
CA GLU A 238 -14.06 20.38 15.91
C GLU A 238 -14.96 20.00 17.08
N GLN A 239 -15.33 20.98 17.92
CA GLN A 239 -16.25 20.75 19.03
C GLN A 239 -17.62 20.28 18.54
N SER A 240 -18.19 20.85 17.47
CA SER A 240 -19.49 20.38 16.98
C SER A 240 -19.41 18.97 16.43
N VAL A 241 -18.32 18.62 15.74
CA VAL A 241 -18.07 17.26 15.25
C VAL A 241 -17.95 16.28 16.41
N ILE A 242 -17.22 16.65 17.46
CA ILE A 242 -17.07 15.83 18.68
C ILE A 242 -18.43 15.63 19.36
N ASP A 243 -19.20 16.69 19.57
CA ASP A 243 -20.48 16.64 20.29
C ASP A 243 -21.52 15.81 19.53
N GLU A 244 -21.62 15.99 18.21
CA GLU A 244 -22.55 15.26 17.35
C GLU A 244 -22.18 13.77 17.29
N MET A 245 -20.89 13.47 17.12
CA MET A 245 -20.40 12.09 17.05
C MET A 245 -20.47 11.37 18.41
N SER A 246 -20.12 12.04 19.50
CA SER A 246 -20.27 11.55 20.88
C SER A 246 -21.73 11.16 21.17
N SER A 247 -22.65 12.07 20.83
CA SER A 247 -24.09 11.85 21.01
C SER A 247 -24.60 10.68 20.15
N SER A 248 -24.20 10.64 18.87
CA SER A 248 -24.63 9.61 17.92
C SER A 248 -24.10 8.22 18.27
N LEU A 249 -22.84 8.11 18.69
CA LEU A 249 -22.18 6.83 18.99
C LEU A 249 -22.31 6.41 20.46
N SER A 250 -22.80 7.29 21.34
CA SER A 250 -22.81 7.10 22.80
C SER A 250 -21.41 6.79 23.35
N VAL A 251 -20.41 7.54 22.88
CA VAL A 251 -19.00 7.40 23.26
C VAL A 251 -18.54 8.69 23.96
N ASP A 252 -17.69 8.56 24.97
CA ASP A 252 -17.15 9.71 25.70
C ASP A 252 -16.51 10.77 24.77
N PRO A 253 -16.81 12.08 24.93
CA PRO A 253 -16.26 13.14 24.10
C PRO A 253 -14.71 13.16 24.03
N GLY A 254 -14.01 12.84 25.12
CA GLY A 254 -12.54 12.80 25.12
C GLY A 254 -11.97 11.64 24.30
N ILE A 255 -12.69 10.52 24.24
CA ILE A 255 -12.37 9.42 23.31
C ILE A 255 -12.57 9.87 21.86
N ILE A 256 -13.65 10.58 21.57
CA ILE A 256 -13.95 11.09 20.23
C ILE A 256 -12.91 12.12 19.79
N GLU A 257 -12.57 13.08 20.64
CA GLU A 257 -11.50 14.05 20.41
C GLU A 257 -10.18 13.36 20.05
N HIS A 258 -9.76 12.39 20.87
CA HIS A 258 -8.55 11.61 20.60
C HIS A 258 -8.57 10.94 19.23
N ALA A 259 -9.73 10.38 18.85
CA ALA A 259 -9.87 9.66 17.60
C ALA A 259 -9.95 10.57 16.37
N VAL A 260 -10.71 11.67 16.46
CA VAL A 260 -10.79 12.71 15.43
C VAL A 260 -9.40 13.26 15.14
N ALA A 261 -8.60 13.52 16.18
CA ALA A 261 -7.22 13.97 16.01
C ALA A 261 -6.36 12.95 15.23
N ALA A 262 -6.59 11.65 15.40
CA ALA A 262 -5.84 10.60 14.67
C ALA A 262 -6.26 10.45 13.19
N PHE A 263 -7.44 10.95 12.81
CA PHE A 263 -7.91 11.02 11.43
C PHE A 263 -7.63 12.38 10.75
N THR A 264 -7.04 13.32 11.48
CA THR A 264 -6.84 14.70 11.02
C THR A 264 -5.42 14.96 10.56
N LEU A 265 -5.28 15.54 9.37
CA LEU A 265 -4.07 16.21 8.91
C LEU A 265 -4.05 17.64 9.45
N ASP A 266 -2.94 18.01 10.07
CA ASP A 266 -2.66 19.36 10.53
C ASP A 266 -1.23 19.75 10.16
N ARG A 267 -0.83 21.01 10.41
CA ARG A 267 0.54 21.47 10.13
C ARG A 267 1.60 20.60 10.84
N GLY A 268 1.30 20.10 12.05
CA GLY A 268 2.24 19.33 12.87
C GLY A 268 2.51 17.91 12.35
N ASN A 269 1.62 17.35 11.53
CA ASN A 269 1.80 16.02 10.94
C ASN A 269 1.85 16.00 9.40
N ALA A 270 1.65 17.13 8.72
CA ALA A 270 1.56 17.18 7.27
C ALA A 270 2.77 16.61 6.54
N ALA A 271 3.99 17.04 6.91
CA ALA A 271 5.23 16.58 6.28
C ALA A 271 5.43 15.05 6.44
N TRP A 272 4.94 14.46 7.54
CA TRP A 272 5.03 13.01 7.75
C TRP A 272 4.14 12.23 6.76
N HIS A 273 2.93 12.72 6.49
CA HIS A 273 1.95 12.07 5.62
C HIS A 273 2.13 12.40 4.14
N ALA A 274 2.84 13.49 3.81
CA ALA A 274 3.21 13.84 2.45
C ALA A 274 4.25 12.90 1.82
N ALA A 275 4.97 12.12 2.63
CA ALA A 275 5.96 11.15 2.14
C ALA A 275 5.33 10.11 1.19
N VAL A 276 5.86 10.01 -0.03
CA VAL A 276 5.31 9.17 -1.10
C VAL A 276 5.66 7.69 -0.88
N PRO A 277 4.71 6.73 -1.08
CA PRO A 277 3.30 6.94 -1.45
C PRO A 277 2.44 7.23 -0.21
N GLY A 278 2.03 8.49 -0.06
CA GLY A 278 1.11 8.96 0.96
C GLY A 278 -0.32 8.48 0.71
N ALA A 279 -1.12 8.41 1.78
CA ALA A 279 -2.57 8.26 1.72
C ALA A 279 -3.21 9.64 1.89
N MET A 280 -4.34 9.89 1.24
CA MET A 280 -5.08 11.14 1.45
C MET A 280 -5.68 11.18 2.85
N PRO A 281 -5.63 12.34 3.54
CA PRO A 281 -6.15 12.45 4.89
C PRO A 281 -7.69 12.45 4.91
N PRO A 282 -8.32 11.77 5.87
CA PRO A 282 -9.77 11.80 6.04
C PRO A 282 -10.32 13.18 6.44
N LEU A 283 -9.63 13.86 7.35
CA LEU A 283 -9.96 15.22 7.80
C LEU A 283 -8.74 16.13 7.63
N VAL A 284 -8.98 17.40 7.33
CA VAL A 284 -7.93 18.43 7.27
C VAL A 284 -8.30 19.57 8.22
N ARG A 285 -7.40 19.90 9.13
CA ARG A 285 -7.55 21.07 9.99
C ARG A 285 -7.12 22.31 9.21
N ILE A 286 -8.08 23.20 8.95
CA ILE A 286 -7.85 24.42 8.15
C ILE A 286 -7.74 25.69 9.00
N GLY A 287 -8.11 25.62 10.28
CA GLY A 287 -7.96 26.70 11.25
C GLY A 287 -7.74 26.15 12.67
N PRO A 288 -7.74 27.01 13.71
CA PRO A 288 -7.53 26.57 15.09
C PRO A 288 -8.49 25.43 15.50
N ASP A 289 -9.76 25.56 15.13
CA ASP A 289 -10.84 24.65 15.51
C ASP A 289 -11.70 24.21 14.32
N LEU A 290 -11.29 24.45 13.07
CA LEU A 290 -12.08 24.09 11.87
C LEU A 290 -11.54 22.84 11.18
N LEU A 291 -12.43 21.87 10.97
CA LEU A 291 -12.17 20.60 10.28
C LEU A 291 -12.93 20.54 8.96
N LEU A 292 -12.23 20.18 7.90
CA LEU A 292 -12.77 19.95 6.57
C LEU A 292 -12.68 18.46 6.21
N PRO A 293 -13.79 17.78 5.90
CA PRO A 293 -13.73 16.39 5.45
C PRO A 293 -13.23 16.30 4.00
N SER A 294 -12.41 15.29 3.70
CA SER A 294 -12.12 14.88 2.33
C SER A 294 -12.87 13.59 2.02
N PHE A 295 -13.81 13.67 1.09
CA PHE A 295 -14.55 12.49 0.62
C PHE A 295 -13.58 11.44 0.04
N HIS A 296 -12.57 11.88 -0.73
CA HIS A 296 -11.55 11.00 -1.27
C HIS A 296 -10.73 10.34 -0.15
N GLY A 297 -10.28 11.11 0.85
CA GLY A 297 -9.54 10.57 2.00
C GLY A 297 -10.34 9.56 2.81
N LEU A 298 -11.64 9.81 3.01
CA LEU A 298 -12.56 8.95 3.76
C LEU A 298 -12.95 7.66 3.04
N THR A 299 -12.95 7.65 1.70
CA THR A 299 -13.49 6.53 0.91
C THR A 299 -12.42 5.72 0.16
N THR A 300 -11.17 6.14 0.21
CA THR A 300 -10.04 5.43 -0.40
C THR A 300 -9.20 4.69 0.63
N GLU A 301 -8.24 5.35 1.28
CA GLU A 301 -7.24 4.74 2.18
C GLU A 301 -7.22 5.30 3.62
N PRO A 302 -8.39 5.57 4.25
CA PRO A 302 -8.45 6.25 5.55
C PRO A 302 -7.76 5.48 6.67
N LEU A 303 -7.77 4.15 6.60
CA LEU A 303 -7.19 3.28 7.64
C LEU A 303 -5.67 3.13 7.47
N PHE A 304 -5.13 3.32 6.26
CA PHE A 304 -3.68 3.47 6.07
C PHE A 304 -3.18 4.81 6.62
N PHE A 305 -3.94 5.89 6.43
CA PHE A 305 -3.67 7.17 7.10
C PHE A 305 -3.66 7.00 8.62
N LEU A 306 -4.74 6.43 9.19
CA LEU A 306 -4.88 6.21 10.62
C LEU A 306 -3.70 5.40 11.19
N THR A 307 -3.38 4.25 10.60
CA THR A 307 -2.29 3.39 11.12
C THR A 307 -0.94 4.07 11.08
N ARG A 308 -0.66 4.89 10.06
CA ARG A 308 0.54 5.74 10.00
C ARG A 308 0.55 6.79 11.10
N GLU A 309 -0.58 7.43 11.36
CA GLU A 309 -0.70 8.46 12.39
C GLU A 309 -0.57 7.89 13.81
N LEU A 310 -1.22 6.76 14.09
CA LEU A 310 -1.09 6.05 15.37
C LEU A 310 0.37 5.65 15.64
N ARG A 311 1.08 5.15 14.61
CA ARG A 311 2.51 4.83 14.72
C ARG A 311 3.38 6.06 14.93
N ARG A 312 3.05 7.20 14.31
CA ARG A 312 3.77 8.47 14.50
C ARG A 312 3.61 8.98 15.94
N ARG A 313 2.39 8.95 16.46
CA ARG A 313 2.04 9.44 17.81
C ARG A 313 2.65 8.59 18.91
N ASN A 314 2.59 7.26 18.79
CA ASN A 314 3.14 6.34 19.79
C ASN A 314 3.65 5.05 19.13
N ALA A 315 4.88 5.10 18.63
CA ALA A 315 5.50 3.96 17.94
C ALA A 315 5.63 2.73 18.86
N GLU A 316 5.92 2.91 20.15
CA GLU A 316 6.05 1.80 21.10
C GLU A 316 4.72 1.07 21.29
N ALA A 317 3.65 1.78 21.63
CA ALA A 317 2.32 1.17 21.78
C ALA A 317 1.87 0.50 20.48
N TYR A 318 2.10 1.16 19.33
CA TYR A 318 1.79 0.59 18.03
C TYR A 318 2.54 -0.74 17.80
N HIS A 319 3.85 -0.79 18.05
CA HIS A 319 4.66 -1.98 17.88
C HIS A 319 4.28 -3.10 18.87
N ASN A 320 3.92 -2.78 20.11
CA ASN A 320 3.48 -3.74 21.11
C ASN A 320 2.18 -4.48 20.69
N THR A 321 1.36 -3.87 19.83
CA THR A 321 0.15 -4.50 19.28
C THR A 321 0.38 -5.31 18.00
N ALA A 322 1.60 -5.39 17.47
CA ALA A 322 1.87 -6.06 16.19
C ALA A 322 1.44 -7.54 16.18
N HIS A 323 1.52 -8.23 17.32
CA HIS A 323 1.06 -9.61 17.46
C HIS A 323 -0.44 -9.79 17.19
N LEU A 324 -1.27 -8.76 17.45
CA LEU A 324 -2.72 -8.79 17.16
C LEU A 324 -2.99 -8.83 15.66
N ARG A 325 -2.10 -8.25 14.85
CA ARG A 325 -2.20 -8.34 13.38
C ARG A 325 -1.96 -9.73 12.86
N GLU A 326 -1.03 -10.45 13.48
CA GLU A 326 -0.79 -11.85 13.17
C GLU A 326 -1.99 -12.74 13.56
N VAL A 327 -2.65 -12.43 14.68
CA VAL A 327 -3.89 -13.11 15.09
C VAL A 327 -4.99 -12.93 14.05
N ALA A 328 -5.27 -11.70 13.62
CA ALA A 328 -6.24 -11.44 12.55
C ALA A 328 -5.84 -12.16 11.24
N PHE A 329 -4.56 -12.09 10.88
CA PHE A 329 -4.09 -12.72 9.65
C PHE A 329 -4.24 -14.24 9.69
N ARG A 330 -4.00 -14.88 10.83
CA ARG A 330 -4.27 -16.30 11.05
C ARG A 330 -5.75 -16.64 10.90
N GLN A 331 -6.63 -15.80 11.44
CA GLN A 331 -8.09 -16.00 11.30
C GLN A 331 -8.53 -15.91 9.84
N ASP A 332 -8.01 -14.94 9.09
CA ASP A 332 -8.28 -14.81 7.65
C ASP A 332 -7.79 -16.02 6.86
N LEU A 333 -6.60 -16.55 7.19
CA LEU A 333 -6.10 -17.79 6.61
C LEU A 333 -7.05 -18.96 6.89
N PHE A 334 -7.48 -19.13 8.14
CA PHE A 334 -8.39 -20.22 8.53
C PHE A 334 -9.78 -20.08 7.92
N ALA A 335 -10.24 -18.87 7.60
CA ALA A 335 -11.49 -18.65 6.89
C ALA A 335 -11.52 -19.30 5.50
N LEU A 336 -10.36 -19.58 4.88
CA LEU A 336 -10.27 -20.33 3.62
C LEU A 336 -10.45 -21.84 3.79
N PHE A 337 -10.35 -22.36 5.02
CA PHE A 337 -10.32 -23.79 5.34
C PHE A 337 -11.43 -24.19 6.34
N GLN A 338 -12.63 -23.64 6.19
CA GLN A 338 -13.77 -23.91 7.09
C GLN A 338 -14.43 -25.29 6.90
N ASP A 339 -14.17 -25.97 5.77
CA ASP A 339 -14.70 -27.32 5.54
C ASP A 339 -14.14 -28.31 6.58
N LYS A 340 -14.98 -29.23 7.07
CA LYS A 340 -14.62 -30.24 8.08
C LYS A 340 -13.49 -31.17 7.63
N ARG A 341 -13.16 -31.22 6.34
CA ARG A 341 -11.98 -31.87 5.79
C ARG A 341 -10.68 -31.30 6.38
N PHE A 342 -10.65 -30.00 6.63
CA PHE A 342 -9.48 -29.33 7.17
C PHE A 342 -9.54 -29.28 8.68
N MET A 343 -8.36 -29.18 9.28
CA MET A 343 -8.18 -28.94 10.69
C MET A 343 -7.10 -27.90 10.88
N THR A 344 -7.39 -26.89 11.67
CA THR A 344 -6.50 -25.76 11.90
C THR A 344 -5.97 -25.78 13.32
N SER A 345 -4.78 -25.25 13.55
CA SER A 345 -4.28 -25.04 14.92
C SER A 345 -5.12 -24.00 15.66
N ALA A 346 -5.26 -24.13 16.98
CA ALA A 346 -5.95 -23.13 17.81
C ALA A 346 -5.19 -21.79 17.88
N GLY A 347 -3.88 -21.81 17.61
CA GLY A 347 -3.01 -20.65 17.60
C GLY A 347 -1.61 -21.04 17.10
N ARG A 348 -0.60 -20.27 17.52
CA ARG A 348 0.81 -20.58 17.25
C ARG A 348 1.24 -21.87 17.94
N ILE A 349 2.16 -22.61 17.33
CA ILE A 349 2.72 -23.84 17.91
C ILE A 349 4.19 -23.60 18.24
N GLU A 350 4.53 -23.59 19.53
CA GLU A 350 5.92 -23.45 19.98
C GLU A 350 6.71 -24.75 19.78
N LEU A 351 7.81 -24.68 19.03
CA LEU A 351 8.73 -25.80 18.81
C LEU A 351 9.91 -25.65 19.77
N ARG A 352 10.03 -26.57 20.72
CA ARG A 352 11.09 -26.58 21.73
C ARG A 352 12.21 -27.54 21.33
N ARG A 353 13.44 -27.19 21.73
CA ARG A 353 14.60 -28.08 21.69
C ARG A 353 14.44 -29.17 22.77
N ASP A 354 15.26 -30.22 22.67
CA ASP A 354 15.32 -31.26 23.71
C ASP A 354 15.70 -30.69 25.09
N SER A 355 16.44 -29.58 25.11
CA SER A 355 16.77 -28.82 26.33
C SER A 355 15.62 -28.01 26.93
N GLY A 356 14.41 -28.05 26.34
CA GLY A 356 13.22 -27.32 26.80
C GLY A 356 13.09 -25.86 26.31
N ASN A 357 14.18 -25.26 25.82
CA ASN A 357 14.18 -23.90 25.28
C ASN A 357 13.44 -23.82 23.94
N ILE A 358 12.70 -22.73 23.69
CA ILE A 358 12.02 -22.50 22.41
C ILE A 358 13.08 -22.37 21.31
N ARG A 359 12.93 -23.16 20.23
CA ARG A 359 13.75 -23.10 19.03
C ARG A 359 13.18 -22.09 18.04
N THR A 360 11.88 -22.22 17.76
CA THR A 360 11.08 -21.42 16.85
C THR A 360 9.61 -21.70 17.17
N ASP A 361 8.71 -20.94 16.61
CA ASP A 361 7.28 -21.22 16.54
C ASP A 361 6.85 -21.47 15.08
N ILE A 362 5.61 -21.94 14.94
CA ILE A 362 4.85 -21.95 13.69
C ILE A 362 3.62 -21.09 13.90
N ASP A 363 3.43 -20.07 13.07
CA ASP A 363 2.34 -19.11 13.26
C ASP A 363 0.97 -19.77 13.02
N ALA A 364 0.82 -20.60 12.00
CA ALA A 364 -0.42 -21.31 11.72
C ALA A 364 -0.19 -22.68 11.08
N VAL A 365 -1.08 -23.63 11.35
CA VAL A 365 -1.05 -24.96 10.73
C VAL A 365 -2.42 -25.36 10.20
N VAL A 366 -2.44 -25.94 9.00
CA VAL A 366 -3.64 -26.50 8.36
C VAL A 366 -3.35 -27.95 7.95
N PHE A 367 -4.15 -28.89 8.44
CA PHE A 367 -4.08 -30.30 8.06
C PHE A 367 -5.29 -30.69 7.21
N ASP A 368 -5.04 -31.28 6.05
CA ASP A 368 -6.06 -31.85 5.17
C ASP A 368 -6.22 -33.34 5.45
N ARG A 369 -7.32 -33.72 6.12
CA ARG A 369 -7.64 -35.11 6.49
C ARG A 369 -7.78 -36.04 5.28
N LYS A 370 -8.19 -35.52 4.13
CA LYS A 370 -8.41 -36.33 2.92
C LYS A 370 -7.10 -36.74 2.26
N THR A 371 -6.12 -35.86 2.24
CA THR A 371 -4.85 -36.09 1.53
C THR A 371 -3.68 -36.41 2.46
N GLY A 372 -3.88 -36.23 3.78
CA GLY A 372 -2.80 -36.32 4.77
C GLY A 372 -1.77 -35.20 4.62
N THR A 373 -2.13 -34.08 4.00
CA THR A 373 -1.21 -32.96 3.75
C THR A 373 -1.22 -31.98 4.91
N LEU A 374 -0.04 -31.58 5.37
CA LEU A 374 0.15 -30.58 6.43
C LEU A 374 0.76 -29.30 5.84
N GLY A 375 0.03 -28.20 5.89
CA GLY A 375 0.55 -26.86 5.60
C GLY A 375 1.03 -26.20 6.88
N VAL A 376 2.29 -25.76 6.92
CA VAL A 376 2.84 -24.97 8.02
C VAL A 376 3.13 -23.57 7.51
N PHE A 377 2.66 -22.54 8.22
CA PHE A 377 2.65 -21.17 7.74
C PHE A 377 3.37 -20.25 8.72
N GLU A 378 4.33 -19.50 8.19
CA GLU A 378 4.86 -18.29 8.80
C GLU A 378 4.11 -17.10 8.21
N LEU A 379 3.52 -16.27 9.06
CA LEU A 379 2.70 -15.13 8.70
C LEU A 379 3.45 -13.84 9.03
N LYS A 380 3.58 -12.94 8.05
CA LYS A 380 4.23 -11.64 8.24
C LYS A 380 3.25 -10.54 7.91
N SER A 381 3.01 -9.63 8.85
CA SER A 381 2.09 -8.49 8.68
C SER A 381 2.83 -7.16 8.82
N PRO A 382 3.74 -6.83 7.87
CA PRO A 382 4.40 -5.53 7.86
C PRO A 382 3.38 -4.43 7.58
N ASP A 383 3.67 -3.20 8.02
CA ASP A 383 2.88 -2.04 7.62
C ASP A 383 3.04 -1.82 6.10
N PRO A 384 1.97 -1.47 5.37
CA PRO A 384 2.07 -1.22 3.95
C PRO A 384 2.82 0.08 3.67
N PHE A 385 3.46 0.16 2.50
CA PHE A 385 4.06 1.37 1.97
C PHE A 385 5.12 2.00 2.89
N ALA A 386 6.35 1.49 2.81
CA ALA A 386 7.49 2.13 3.45
C ALA A 386 7.62 3.61 3.04
N ARG A 387 7.83 4.52 4.01
CA ARG A 387 8.01 5.96 3.74
C ARG A 387 9.41 6.33 3.27
N SER A 388 10.35 5.40 3.39
CA SER A 388 11.75 5.60 2.98
C SER A 388 12.42 4.30 2.63
N ALA A 389 13.53 4.37 1.89
CA ALA A 389 14.37 3.21 1.57
C ALA A 389 14.89 2.49 2.82
N ALA A 390 15.20 3.24 3.89
CA ALA A 390 15.64 2.68 5.17
C ALA A 390 14.50 1.91 5.87
N GLU A 391 13.27 2.41 5.80
CA GLU A 391 12.10 1.70 6.29
C GLU A 391 11.83 0.42 5.48
N LEU A 392 11.91 0.49 4.15
CA LEU A 392 11.76 -0.67 3.28
C LEU A 392 12.81 -1.75 3.57
N THR A 393 14.05 -1.35 3.84
CA THR A 393 15.14 -2.25 4.22
C THR A 393 14.84 -2.98 5.53
N ARG A 394 14.31 -2.28 6.54
CA ARG A 394 13.90 -2.90 7.81
C ARG A 394 12.74 -3.86 7.63
N GLN A 395 11.74 -3.50 6.81
CA GLN A 395 10.64 -4.40 6.47
C GLN A 395 11.14 -5.68 5.77
N ARG A 396 12.05 -5.53 4.80
CA ARG A 396 12.73 -6.64 4.12
C ARG A 396 13.38 -7.58 5.12
N ASP A 397 14.22 -7.05 6.00
CA ASP A 397 14.99 -7.87 6.95
C ASP A 397 14.06 -8.59 7.94
N ASN A 398 13.00 -7.94 8.39
CA ASN A 398 11.98 -8.54 9.25
C ASN A 398 11.20 -9.66 8.55
N VAL A 399 10.82 -9.48 7.28
CA VAL A 399 10.12 -10.50 6.51
C VAL A 399 11.06 -11.68 6.19
N LEU A 400 12.28 -11.41 5.74
CA LEU A 400 13.27 -12.44 5.39
C LEU A 400 13.83 -13.17 6.62
N TYR A 401 13.62 -12.67 7.83
CA TYR A 401 13.87 -13.44 9.06
C TYR A 401 13.11 -14.78 9.07
N ALA A 402 11.99 -14.88 8.34
CA ALA A 402 11.27 -16.14 8.15
C ALA A 402 12.15 -17.27 7.58
N ASN A 403 13.24 -16.98 6.86
CA ASN A 403 14.21 -18.01 6.45
C ASN A 403 14.76 -18.81 7.64
N ARG A 404 15.03 -18.12 8.77
CA ARG A 404 15.51 -18.77 10.00
C ARG A 404 14.41 -19.60 10.66
N GLN A 405 13.18 -19.09 10.67
CA GLN A 405 12.02 -19.82 11.22
C GLN A 405 11.75 -21.09 10.41
N ILE A 406 11.67 -21.00 9.08
CA ILE A 406 11.51 -22.16 8.18
C ILE A 406 12.61 -23.19 8.40
N SER A 407 13.86 -22.77 8.48
CA SER A 407 14.97 -23.68 8.80
C SER A 407 14.79 -24.34 10.17
N GLY A 408 14.38 -23.57 11.18
CA GLY A 408 14.08 -24.05 12.52
C GLY A 408 12.97 -25.11 12.54
N VAL A 409 11.87 -24.86 11.81
CA VAL A 409 10.70 -25.74 11.69
C VAL A 409 11.07 -27.03 10.97
N LEU A 410 11.75 -26.94 9.83
CA LEU A 410 12.16 -28.12 9.05
C LEU A 410 13.16 -29.00 9.79
N ASP A 411 14.12 -28.39 10.50
CA ASP A 411 15.05 -29.13 11.36
C ASP A 411 14.35 -29.84 12.52
N TRP A 412 13.32 -29.20 13.08
CA TRP A 412 12.51 -29.80 14.14
C TRP A 412 11.68 -30.98 13.61
N LEU A 413 11.01 -30.79 12.48
CA LEU A 413 10.23 -31.85 11.80
C LEU A 413 11.09 -33.06 11.45
N LYS A 414 12.34 -32.84 11.02
CA LYS A 414 13.29 -33.92 10.72
C LYS A 414 13.59 -34.81 11.94
N ARG A 415 13.56 -34.25 13.16
CA ARG A 415 13.89 -34.97 14.41
C ARG A 415 12.68 -35.64 15.04
N HIS A 416 11.55 -34.94 15.07
CA HIS A 416 10.37 -35.36 15.82
C HIS A 416 9.25 -35.94 14.95
N GLY A 417 9.34 -35.80 13.63
CA GLY A 417 8.32 -36.22 12.68
C GLY A 417 7.13 -35.23 12.60
N ALA A 418 6.44 -35.24 11.47
CA ALA A 418 5.32 -34.32 11.23
C ALA A 418 4.05 -34.68 12.02
N ASP A 419 3.86 -35.96 12.35
CA ASP A 419 2.75 -36.40 13.21
C ASP A 419 2.81 -35.76 14.60
N ALA A 420 4.01 -35.38 15.08
CA ALA A 420 4.16 -34.67 16.36
C ALA A 420 3.57 -33.25 16.31
N ILE A 421 3.48 -32.62 15.12
CA ILE A 421 2.73 -31.38 14.95
C ILE A 421 1.22 -31.67 14.95
N LEU A 422 0.80 -32.72 14.24
CA LEU A 422 -0.61 -33.10 14.19
C LEU A 422 -1.17 -33.41 15.59
N ASP A 423 -0.40 -34.08 16.45
CA ASP A 423 -0.77 -34.37 17.84
C ASP A 423 -0.99 -33.11 18.68
N ARG A 424 -0.23 -32.04 18.40
CA ARG A 424 -0.37 -30.72 19.06
C ARG A 424 -1.57 -29.93 18.56
N ILE A 425 -2.01 -30.16 17.32
CA ILE A 425 -3.23 -29.55 16.78
C ILE A 425 -4.46 -30.23 17.40
N ASP A 426 -4.51 -31.55 17.28
CA ASP A 426 -5.58 -32.37 17.85
C ASP A 426 -5.13 -33.84 17.99
N ARG A 427 -4.96 -34.25 19.24
CA ARG A 427 -4.56 -35.61 19.61
C ARG A 427 -5.51 -36.70 19.11
N ARG A 428 -6.80 -36.40 18.93
CA ARG A 428 -7.78 -37.39 18.41
C ARG A 428 -7.55 -37.65 16.93
N THR A 429 -7.38 -36.59 16.14
CA THR A 429 -7.06 -36.67 14.72
C THR A 429 -5.71 -37.36 14.50
N ALA A 430 -4.69 -37.05 15.31
CA ALA A 430 -3.37 -37.68 15.21
C ALA A 430 -3.35 -39.21 15.45
N LYS A 431 -4.33 -39.75 16.17
CA LYS A 431 -4.50 -41.21 16.33
C LYS A 431 -5.11 -41.87 15.09
N THR A 432 -5.88 -41.11 14.31
CA THR A 432 -6.68 -41.64 13.19
C THR A 432 -6.00 -41.40 11.85
N PHE A 433 -5.30 -40.28 11.71
CA PHE A 433 -4.67 -39.85 10.47
C PHE A 433 -3.16 -39.71 10.64
N ARG A 434 -2.45 -39.80 9.51
CA ARG A 434 -0.99 -39.65 9.43
C ARG A 434 -0.64 -38.55 8.45
N VAL A 435 0.37 -37.77 8.77
CA VAL A 435 0.92 -36.77 7.86
C VAL A 435 1.73 -37.47 6.76
N GLN A 436 1.28 -37.32 5.51
CA GLN A 436 1.93 -37.86 4.32
C GLN A 436 2.95 -36.89 3.74
N LYS A 437 2.66 -35.58 3.78
CA LYS A 437 3.53 -34.55 3.23
C LYS A 437 3.37 -33.23 3.94
N VAL A 438 4.47 -32.50 4.10
CA VAL A 438 4.50 -31.15 4.66
C VAL A 438 4.80 -30.14 3.56
N TYR A 439 4.06 -29.04 3.52
CA TYR A 439 4.30 -27.88 2.66
C TYR A 439 4.47 -26.64 3.53
N PRO A 440 5.68 -26.06 3.60
CA PRO A 440 5.91 -24.82 4.32
C PRO A 440 5.56 -23.60 3.47
N PHE A 441 5.02 -22.58 4.11
CA PHE A 441 4.60 -21.33 3.50
C PHE A 441 5.16 -20.14 4.29
N VAL A 442 5.50 -19.08 3.57
CA VAL A 442 5.73 -17.75 4.16
C VAL A 442 4.81 -16.78 3.46
N ILE A 443 3.81 -16.27 4.18
CA ILE A 443 2.79 -15.38 3.62
C ILE A 443 2.94 -13.98 4.25
N GLY A 444 3.23 -13.00 3.41
CA GLY A 444 3.18 -11.58 3.77
C GLY A 444 1.76 -11.02 3.62
N ARG A 445 1.32 -10.13 4.51
CA ARG A 445 0.00 -9.51 4.41
C ARG A 445 -0.11 -8.63 3.16
N TYR A 446 0.89 -7.77 2.96
CA TYR A 446 0.97 -6.85 1.81
C TYR A 446 2.25 -7.03 1.00
N LEU A 447 3.34 -7.42 1.65
CA LEU A 447 4.65 -7.47 1.03
C LEU A 447 5.45 -8.71 1.46
N VAL A 448 6.04 -9.38 0.48
CA VAL A 448 6.98 -10.49 0.71
C VAL A 448 8.13 -10.55 -0.31
N HIS A 449 7.97 -9.89 -1.47
CA HIS A 449 8.90 -9.98 -2.59
C HIS A 449 9.84 -8.79 -2.61
N PHE A 450 11.13 -9.06 -2.39
CA PHE A 450 12.20 -8.07 -2.40
C PHE A 450 13.21 -8.40 -3.50
N ASN A 451 13.82 -7.37 -4.10
CA ASN A 451 14.77 -7.55 -5.19
C ASN A 451 16.23 -7.69 -4.72
N ASP A 452 16.46 -7.35 -3.46
CA ASP A 452 17.74 -7.28 -2.77
C ASP A 452 17.70 -8.09 -1.45
N GLY A 453 18.85 -8.20 -0.79
CA GLY A 453 19.00 -8.98 0.44
C GLY A 453 19.11 -10.51 0.22
N PRO A 454 19.01 -11.29 1.32
CA PRO A 454 19.04 -12.75 1.26
C PRO A 454 17.95 -13.33 0.36
N GLN A 455 18.25 -14.42 -0.34
CA GLN A 455 17.23 -15.11 -1.12
C GLN A 455 16.20 -15.79 -0.19
N PRO A 456 14.90 -15.75 -0.54
CA PRO A 456 13.88 -16.55 0.13
C PRO A 456 14.21 -18.04 0.11
N ASP A 457 13.94 -18.74 1.22
CA ASP A 457 14.16 -20.18 1.35
C ASP A 457 13.25 -20.94 0.39
N ARG A 458 13.87 -21.56 -0.62
CA ARG A 458 13.20 -22.28 -1.71
C ARG A 458 12.42 -23.52 -1.28
N ARG A 459 12.61 -23.97 -0.04
CA ARG A 459 11.85 -25.10 0.52
C ARG A 459 10.42 -24.70 0.86
N ALA A 460 10.15 -23.40 1.03
CA ALA A 460 8.83 -22.86 1.29
C ALA A 460 8.27 -22.11 0.08
N ALA A 461 6.94 -22.06 -0.02
CA ALA A 461 6.24 -21.19 -0.95
C ALA A 461 6.07 -19.79 -0.34
N TRP A 462 6.63 -18.78 -0.99
CA TRP A 462 6.55 -17.38 -0.57
C TRP A 462 5.50 -16.65 -1.39
N GLY A 463 4.63 -15.91 -0.73
CA GLY A 463 3.66 -15.05 -1.41
C GLY A 463 2.98 -14.03 -0.50
N THR A 464 2.13 -13.19 -1.07
CA THR A 464 1.32 -12.21 -0.35
C THR A 464 -0.10 -12.74 -0.16
N TRP A 465 -0.84 -12.17 0.79
CA TRP A 465 -2.23 -12.52 1.00
C TRP A 465 -3.10 -12.26 -0.24
N PRO A 466 -2.97 -11.12 -0.96
CA PRO A 466 -3.63 -10.93 -2.26
C PRO A 466 -3.32 -12.02 -3.29
N GLN A 467 -2.07 -12.51 -3.38
CA GLN A 467 -1.72 -13.65 -4.25
C GLN A 467 -2.49 -14.92 -3.86
N VAL A 468 -2.56 -15.23 -2.56
CA VAL A 468 -3.35 -16.37 -2.06
C VAL A 468 -4.82 -16.21 -2.45
N LEU A 469 -5.41 -15.05 -2.19
CA LEU A 469 -6.80 -14.75 -2.53
C LEU A 469 -7.07 -14.87 -4.03
N ARG A 470 -6.18 -14.40 -4.91
CA ARG A 470 -6.29 -14.59 -6.37
C ARG A 470 -6.35 -16.05 -6.76
N LEU A 471 -5.43 -16.85 -6.23
CA LEU A 471 -5.28 -18.25 -6.63
C LEU A 471 -6.46 -19.13 -6.21
N VAL A 472 -7.21 -18.70 -5.19
CA VAL A 472 -8.43 -19.36 -4.69
C VAL A 472 -9.72 -18.64 -5.11
N ASP A 473 -9.62 -17.61 -5.97
CA ASP A 473 -10.73 -16.75 -6.39
C ASP A 473 -11.52 -16.12 -5.24
N GLY A 474 -10.85 -15.89 -4.11
CA GLY A 474 -11.47 -15.44 -2.87
C GLY A 474 -12.52 -16.39 -2.29
N GLN A 475 -12.59 -17.63 -2.78
CA GLN A 475 -13.49 -18.68 -2.34
C GLN A 475 -12.81 -19.62 -1.34
N GLN A 476 -13.62 -20.29 -0.53
CA GLN A 476 -13.13 -21.36 0.34
C GLN A 476 -12.67 -22.57 -0.50
N PHE A 477 -11.68 -23.31 0.01
CA PHE A 477 -11.24 -24.52 -0.66
C PHE A 477 -12.34 -25.58 -0.67
N ALA A 478 -12.82 -25.93 -1.85
CA ALA A 478 -13.88 -26.93 -2.02
C ALA A 478 -13.43 -28.35 -1.59
N SER A 479 -14.37 -29.10 -1.02
CA SER A 479 -14.17 -30.48 -0.54
C SER A 479 -13.77 -31.48 -1.65
N ALA A 480 -14.13 -31.19 -2.91
CA ALA A 480 -13.89 -32.07 -4.06
C ALA A 480 -12.45 -32.00 -4.61
N GLY A 481 -11.68 -30.96 -4.32
CA GLY A 481 -10.33 -30.76 -4.89
C GLY A 481 -9.31 -31.84 -4.51
N ALA A 482 -8.40 -32.17 -5.44
CA ALA A 482 -7.44 -33.27 -5.27
C ALA A 482 -6.42 -33.03 -4.14
N ASN A 483 -5.85 -31.82 -4.01
CA ASN A 483 -4.99 -31.39 -2.89
C ASN A 483 -4.76 -29.85 -2.92
N PRO A 484 -5.52 -29.06 -2.14
CA PRO A 484 -5.46 -27.60 -2.22
C PRO A 484 -4.14 -27.01 -1.70
N LEU A 485 -3.56 -27.58 -0.63
CA LEU A 485 -2.30 -27.11 -0.07
C LEU A 485 -1.13 -27.34 -1.04
N ALA A 486 -1.05 -28.52 -1.66
CA ALA A 486 -0.02 -28.80 -2.67
C ALA A 486 -0.15 -27.89 -3.90
N SER A 487 -1.40 -27.66 -4.36
CA SER A 487 -1.69 -26.77 -5.48
C SER A 487 -1.28 -25.32 -5.16
N LEU A 488 -1.66 -24.83 -3.98
CA LEU A 488 -1.28 -23.49 -3.52
C LEU A 488 0.24 -23.36 -3.41
N HIS A 489 0.94 -24.32 -2.80
CA HIS A 489 2.40 -24.30 -2.68
C HIS A 489 3.10 -24.25 -4.04
N THR A 490 2.53 -24.90 -5.05
CA THR A 490 3.10 -24.93 -6.41
C THR A 490 2.81 -23.64 -7.17
N ARG A 491 1.59 -23.11 -7.06
CA ARG A 491 1.13 -21.94 -7.83
C ARG A 491 1.56 -20.62 -7.23
N LEU A 492 1.70 -20.53 -5.90
CA LEU A 492 1.98 -19.27 -5.20
C LEU A 492 3.27 -18.58 -5.67
N PRO A 493 4.42 -19.28 -5.81
CA PRO A 493 5.64 -18.65 -6.32
C PRO A 493 5.57 -18.26 -7.81
N ALA A 494 4.65 -18.87 -8.57
CA ALA A 494 4.45 -18.61 -10.00
C ALA A 494 3.44 -17.47 -10.26
N ASP A 495 2.59 -17.14 -9.29
CA ASP A 495 1.69 -15.99 -9.38
C ASP A 495 2.51 -14.71 -9.35
N THR A 496 2.71 -14.09 -10.50
CA THR A 496 3.30 -12.76 -10.56
C THR A 496 2.14 -11.77 -10.61
N PRO A 497 2.13 -10.71 -9.76
CA PRO A 497 1.17 -9.63 -9.95
C PRO A 497 1.23 -9.21 -11.41
N ILE A 498 0.07 -9.15 -12.08
CA ILE A 498 -0.01 -8.62 -13.43
C ILE A 498 0.42 -7.17 -13.26
N ILE A 499 1.67 -6.89 -13.56
CA ILE A 499 2.20 -5.55 -13.78
C ILE A 499 2.46 -5.57 -15.27
N GLY A 500 1.54 -4.95 -16.03
CA GLY A 500 1.73 -4.80 -17.45
C GLY A 500 3.12 -4.21 -17.64
N SER A 501 4.05 -5.00 -18.20
CA SER A 501 5.36 -4.45 -18.53
C SER A 501 5.06 -3.34 -19.53
N PRO A 502 5.40 -2.07 -19.24
CA PRO A 502 5.25 -1.05 -20.25
C PRO A 502 5.99 -1.56 -21.49
N THR A 503 5.29 -1.61 -22.61
CA THR A 503 5.77 -2.24 -23.84
C THR A 503 7.15 -1.67 -24.17
N THR A 504 8.12 -2.55 -24.43
CA THR A 504 9.57 -2.30 -24.45
C THR A 504 10.04 -1.38 -25.59
N GLY A 505 9.12 -0.68 -26.27
CA GLY A 505 9.37 0.25 -27.36
C GLY A 505 9.23 1.73 -26.99
N ALA A 506 8.72 2.08 -25.81
CA ALA A 506 8.62 3.45 -25.35
C ALA A 506 9.62 3.70 -24.21
N SER A 507 10.72 4.38 -24.52
CA SER A 507 11.52 5.06 -23.50
C SER A 507 10.77 6.34 -23.14
N HIS A 508 10.58 6.58 -21.85
CA HIS A 508 9.89 7.77 -21.35
C HIS A 508 10.90 8.75 -20.79
N GLU A 509 10.91 9.95 -21.37
CA GLU A 509 11.66 11.09 -20.89
C GLU A 509 10.78 11.83 -19.87
N THR A 510 11.22 11.90 -18.61
CA THR A 510 10.59 12.77 -17.60
C THR A 510 11.37 14.07 -17.55
N THR A 511 11.04 15.01 -18.44
CA THR A 511 11.71 16.30 -18.46
C THR A 511 11.22 17.17 -17.29
N LEU A 512 12.03 17.29 -16.24
CA LEU A 512 11.86 18.31 -15.20
C LEU A 512 12.43 19.64 -15.71
N VAL A 513 11.65 20.39 -16.48
CA VAL A 513 12.12 21.69 -17.01
C VAL A 513 12.01 22.77 -15.92
N PRO A 514 13.03 23.63 -15.71
CA PRO A 514 12.97 24.73 -14.75
C PRO A 514 11.84 25.75 -15.03
N HIS A 515 11.37 25.87 -16.27
CA HIS A 515 10.33 26.82 -16.69
C HIS A 515 9.41 26.20 -17.76
N ALA A 516 8.15 25.93 -17.35
CA ALA A 516 6.99 25.53 -18.17
C ALA A 516 7.00 24.11 -18.79
N SER A 517 5.92 23.38 -18.47
CA SER A 517 5.43 22.12 -19.06
C SER A 517 6.40 20.93 -19.08
N SER A 518 6.02 19.86 -18.39
CA SER A 518 6.51 18.51 -18.67
C SER A 518 6.00 18.10 -20.05
N SER A 519 6.90 17.94 -21.02
CA SER A 519 6.56 17.38 -22.33
C SER A 519 7.13 15.98 -22.41
N ILE A 520 6.26 14.97 -22.35
CA ILE A 520 6.63 13.56 -22.54
C ILE A 520 6.85 13.38 -24.05
N ARG A 521 8.10 13.25 -24.50
CA ARG A 521 8.42 12.93 -25.89
C ARG A 521 9.02 11.53 -25.99
N PRO A 522 8.58 10.70 -26.96
CA PRO A 522 9.23 9.43 -27.22
C PRO A 522 10.57 9.68 -27.91
N THR A 523 11.67 9.22 -27.30
CA THR A 523 12.95 9.05 -27.98
C THR A 523 13.26 7.57 -28.20
N LEU A 524 13.84 7.27 -29.37
CA LEU A 524 14.10 5.91 -29.86
C LEU A 524 15.11 5.16 -28.97
N PRO A 525 14.99 3.83 -28.83
CA PRO A 525 15.94 3.06 -28.04
C PRO A 525 17.33 3.01 -28.69
N TYR A 526 18.31 3.15 -27.80
CA TYR A 526 19.72 2.86 -27.93
C TYR A 526 20.00 1.55 -28.70
N ARG A 527 20.30 1.67 -30.01
CA ARG A 527 20.82 0.58 -30.86
C ARG A 527 22.27 0.86 -31.26
N ARG A 528 23.18 1.11 -30.30
CA ARG A 528 24.63 1.23 -30.60
C ARG A 528 25.53 1.14 -29.36
N ALA A 529 25.65 -0.04 -28.76
CA ALA A 529 26.82 -0.38 -27.95
C ALA A 529 26.98 -1.90 -27.80
N LEU A 530 27.16 -2.63 -28.91
CA LEU A 530 27.72 -3.99 -28.89
C LEU A 530 28.34 -4.41 -30.26
N GLN A 531 28.62 -3.46 -31.15
CA GLN A 531 29.34 -3.71 -32.40
C GLN A 531 30.36 -2.61 -32.66
N THR A 532 31.50 -2.64 -31.96
CA THR A 532 32.79 -2.08 -32.42
C THR A 532 33.93 -2.52 -31.51
N THR A 533 34.25 -3.82 -31.57
CA THR A 533 35.62 -4.34 -31.32
C THR A 533 35.85 -5.56 -32.20
N LYS A 534 35.69 -5.36 -33.51
CA LYS A 534 36.37 -6.15 -34.54
C LYS A 534 36.94 -5.16 -35.55
N ARG A 535 38.12 -4.60 -35.26
CA ARG A 535 38.96 -4.00 -36.29
C ARG A 535 39.83 -5.11 -36.87
N HIS A 536 39.60 -5.36 -38.15
CA HIS A 536 40.53 -5.99 -39.06
C HIS A 536 41.87 -5.24 -39.05
N ASN A 537 42.97 -5.99 -38.93
CA ASN A 537 44.24 -5.64 -39.55
C ASN A 537 44.24 -6.30 -40.95
N ALA A 538 44.02 -5.51 -41.99
CA ALA A 538 44.46 -5.79 -43.36
C ALA A 538 45.64 -4.85 -43.60
N ARG A 539 46.86 -5.36 -43.77
CA ARG A 539 47.46 -5.75 -45.06
C ARG A 539 47.51 -4.58 -46.04
N ASP A 540 48.63 -3.85 -45.97
CA ASP A 540 49.18 -3.14 -47.12
C ASP A 540 50.11 -4.08 -47.87
N GLU A 541 49.89 -4.16 -49.18
CA GLU A 541 50.77 -4.76 -50.18
C GLU A 541 51.94 -3.81 -50.50
N LEU A 542 53.11 -4.37 -50.83
CA LEU A 542 53.84 -4.17 -52.10
C LEU A 542 55.24 -4.86 -52.06
N PRO A 543 55.93 -5.06 -53.21
CA PRO A 543 56.35 -6.38 -53.66
C PRO A 543 57.87 -6.60 -53.66
N GLY A 544 58.30 -7.86 -53.82
CA GLY A 544 59.70 -8.17 -54.07
C GLY A 544 59.99 -9.66 -54.22
N THR A 545 60.02 -10.09 -55.48
CA THR A 545 60.86 -11.14 -56.09
C THR A 545 61.95 -11.75 -55.19
N THR A 546 62.06 -13.09 -55.13
CA THR A 546 63.15 -13.92 -55.72
C THR A 546 63.09 -15.38 -55.22
N LEU A 547 63.43 -16.27 -56.15
CA LEU A 547 63.53 -17.73 -56.12
C LEU A 547 64.55 -18.32 -55.12
N VAL A 548 64.52 -19.67 -55.06
CA VAL A 548 65.54 -20.63 -54.54
C VAL A 548 65.42 -20.87 -53.03
N GLY A 549 65.41 -22.09 -52.47
CA GLY A 549 65.67 -23.44 -52.95
C GLY A 549 65.54 -24.41 -51.77
N GLU A 550 65.73 -25.69 -52.09
CA GLU A 550 65.58 -26.91 -51.27
C GLU A 550 66.26 -26.94 -49.88
N GLY A 551 65.74 -27.79 -49.00
CA GLY A 551 66.36 -28.19 -47.73
C GLY A 551 65.36 -28.72 -46.72
#